data_AF-A0A5Q0GGD6-F1
#
_entry.id   AF-A0A5Q0GGD6-F1
#
_cell.length_a   1.000
_cell.length_b   1.000
_cell.length_c   1.000
_cell.angle_alpha   90.00
_cell.angle_beta   90.00
_cell.angle_gamma   90.00
#
_symmetry.space_group_name_H-M   'P 1'
#
loop_
_entity.id
_entity.type
_entity.pdbx_description
1 polymer ?
#
loop_
_entity_poly.entity_id
_entity_poly.type
_entity_poly.pdbx_seq_one_letter_code
_entity_poly.pdbx_strand_id
1 'polypeptide(L)'
;MSLINHQSNSQRLTEIVKTLIDNNHLYQENLNKQEMIAMINRTFDPSVVPDLESISEEELTKRIKSILSLNLVSGMLNDLTPEQMQIFDESVRRG
;
A
#
# COMPACT_ATOMS: atom_id res chain seq x y z
N MET A 1 -15.64 -16.96 10.31
CA MET A 1 -14.19 -17.07 10.04
C MET A 1 -13.48 -17.60 11.28
N SER A 2 -12.49 -18.49 11.12
CA SER A 2 -11.73 -19.05 12.25
C SER A 2 -10.50 -18.17 12.56
N LEU A 3 -10.01 -18.20 13.80
CA LEU A 3 -8.77 -17.49 14.21
C LEU A 3 -7.55 -17.88 13.34
N ILE A 4 -7.52 -19.13 12.85
CA ILE A 4 -6.45 -19.66 12.00
C ILE A 4 -6.45 -18.95 10.64
N ASN A 5 -7.62 -18.65 10.08
CA ASN A 5 -7.77 -17.94 8.80
C ASN A 5 -7.30 -16.48 8.92
N HIS A 6 -7.58 -15.81 10.04
CA HIS A 6 -7.10 -14.44 10.29
C HIS A 6 -5.56 -14.38 10.33
N GLN A 7 -4.92 -15.31 11.03
CA GLN A 7 -3.46 -15.37 11.11
C GLN A 7 -2.81 -15.69 9.76
N SER A 8 -3.39 -16.62 8.99
CA SER A 8 -2.90 -16.99 7.65
C SER A 8 -2.99 -15.82 6.66
N ASN A 9 -4.11 -15.09 6.66
CA ASN A 9 -4.31 -13.93 5.80
C ASN A 9 -3.35 -12.78 6.15
N SER A 10 -3.16 -12.50 7.44
CA SER A 10 -2.22 -11.47 7.88
C SER A 10 -0.77 -11.78 7.47
N GLN A 11 -0.37 -13.04 7.56
CA GLN A 11 0.95 -13.48 7.10
C GLN A 11 1.11 -13.30 5.59
N ARG A 12 0.11 -13.71 4.80
CA ARG A 12 0.11 -13.55 3.34
C ARG A 12 0.24 -12.08 2.92
N LEU A 13 -0.55 -11.19 3.52
CA LEU A 13 -0.48 -9.74 3.27
C LEU A 13 0.92 -9.18 3.62
N THR A 14 1.46 -9.61 4.77
CA THR A 14 2.77 -9.18 5.25
C THR A 14 3.89 -9.56 4.29
N GLU A 15 3.89 -10.80 3.78
CA GLU A 15 4.92 -11.26 2.84
C GLU A 15 4.86 -10.55 1.49
N ILE A 16 3.65 -10.24 0.99
CA ILE A 16 3.49 -9.43 -0.22
C ILE A 16 4.09 -8.03 -0.01
N VAL A 17 3.77 -7.36 1.10
CA VAL A 17 4.29 -6.01 1.40
C VAL A 17 5.82 -6.03 1.51
N LYS A 18 6.38 -6.98 2.25
CA LYS A 18 7.84 -7.15 2.36
C LYS A 18 8.47 -7.32 0.98
N THR A 19 7.94 -8.25 0.18
CA THR A 19 8.46 -8.55 -1.16
C THR A 19 8.42 -7.32 -2.07
N LEU A 20 7.32 -6.57 -2.07
CA LEU A 20 7.20 -5.35 -2.89
C LEU A 20 8.19 -4.27 -2.45
N ILE A 21 8.34 -4.04 -1.14
CA ILE A 21 9.25 -3.01 -0.60
C ILE A 21 10.70 -3.44 -0.80
N ASP A 22 11.06 -4.69 -0.48
CA ASP A 22 12.45 -5.16 -0.54
C ASP A 22 13.02 -5.23 -1.96
N ASN A 23 12.16 -5.31 -2.97
CA ASN A 23 12.56 -5.32 -4.38
C ASN A 23 12.44 -3.95 -5.07
N ASN A 24 12.12 -2.87 -4.34
CA ASN A 24 11.99 -1.53 -4.93
C ASN A 24 12.68 -0.47 -4.07
N HIS A 25 13.81 0.03 -4.58
CA HIS A 25 14.63 1.03 -3.90
C HIS A 25 13.84 2.29 -3.49
N LEU A 26 12.96 2.79 -4.36
CA LEU A 26 12.13 3.96 -4.05
C LEU A 26 11.19 3.70 -2.86
N TYR A 27 10.65 2.49 -2.74
CA TYR A 27 9.85 2.12 -1.58
C TYR A 27 10.71 2.00 -0.31
N GLN A 28 11.93 1.48 -0.41
CA GLN A 28 12.81 1.35 0.75
C GLN A 28 13.19 2.72 1.33
N GLU A 29 13.42 3.71 0.47
CA GLU A 29 13.82 5.05 0.88
C GLU A 29 12.67 5.86 1.47
N ASN A 30 11.45 5.69 0.95
CA ASN A 30 10.34 6.62 1.21
C ASN A 30 9.20 6.02 2.02
N LEU A 31 9.12 4.68 2.17
CA LEU A 31 8.04 4.02 2.91
C LEU A 31 8.56 3.36 4.18
N ASN A 32 7.90 3.62 5.31
CA ASN A 32 8.10 2.83 6.52
C ASN A 32 7.43 1.46 6.35
N LYS A 33 8.25 0.42 6.17
CA LYS A 33 7.77 -0.97 5.97
C LYS A 33 6.80 -1.45 7.04
N GLN A 34 7.05 -1.16 8.32
CA GLN A 34 6.19 -1.63 9.42
C GLN A 34 4.84 -0.91 9.40
N GLU A 35 4.84 0.39 9.10
CA GLU A 35 3.59 1.15 8.94
C GLU A 35 2.78 0.67 7.74
N MET A 36 3.45 0.36 6.61
CA MET A 36 2.79 -0.19 5.43
C MET A 36 2.18 -1.57 5.71
N ILE A 37 2.89 -2.45 6.42
CA ILE A 37 2.34 -3.75 6.85
C ILE A 37 1.09 -3.53 7.72
N ALA A 38 1.18 -2.66 8.73
CA ALA A 38 0.06 -2.39 9.62
C ALA A 38 -1.16 -1.80 8.88
N MET A 39 -0.93 -0.85 7.97
CA MET A 39 -1.97 -0.25 7.14
C MET A 39 -2.63 -1.28 6.22
N ILE A 40 -1.85 -2.09 5.49
CA ILE A 40 -2.40 -3.11 4.59
C ILE A 40 -3.20 -4.16 5.36
N ASN A 41 -2.73 -4.60 6.53
CA ASN A 41 -3.50 -5.52 7.38
C ASN A 41 -4.85 -4.92 7.82
N ARG A 42 -4.92 -3.61 8.08
CA ARG A 42 -6.20 -2.93 8.39
C ARG A 42 -7.10 -2.78 7.17
N THR A 43 -6.53 -2.41 6.02
CA THR A 43 -7.28 -2.23 4.76
C THR A 43 -7.95 -3.52 4.30
N PHE A 44 -7.30 -4.66 4.52
CA PHE A 44 -7.81 -5.99 4.19
C PHE A 44 -8.30 -6.76 5.42
N ASP A 45 -8.66 -6.06 6.50
CA ASP A 45 -9.28 -6.69 7.65
C ASP A 45 -10.57 -7.41 7.20
N PRO A 46 -10.86 -8.63 7.68
CA PRO A 46 -12.03 -9.37 7.20
C PRO A 46 -13.39 -8.73 7.50
N SER A 47 -13.46 -7.77 8.44
CA SER A 47 -14.66 -6.93 8.60
C SER A 47 -14.90 -5.98 7.43
N VAL A 48 -13.84 -5.62 6.70
CA VAL A 48 -13.86 -4.74 5.52
C VAL A 48 -13.85 -5.56 4.22
N VAL A 49 -13.04 -6.62 4.17
CA VAL A 49 -12.88 -7.50 3.01
C VAL A 49 -13.14 -8.96 3.44
N PRO A 50 -14.42 -9.36 3.58
CA PRO A 50 -14.78 -10.67 4.14
C PRO A 50 -14.30 -11.86 3.28
N ASP A 51 -14.16 -11.69 1.98
CA ASP A 51 -13.76 -12.75 1.04
C ASP A 51 -12.31 -12.63 0.57
N LEU A 52 -11.41 -12.12 1.41
CA LEU A 52 -9.97 -11.95 1.08
C LEU A 52 -9.32 -13.24 0.54
N GLU A 53 -9.72 -14.40 1.05
CA GLU A 53 -9.22 -15.70 0.60
C GLU A 53 -9.58 -16.03 -0.86
N SER A 54 -10.67 -15.44 -1.38
CA SER A 54 -11.08 -15.63 -2.78
C SER A 54 -10.24 -14.80 -3.76
N ILE A 55 -9.52 -13.79 -3.26
CA ILE A 55 -8.65 -12.94 -4.09
C ILE A 55 -7.36 -13.71 -4.38
N SER A 56 -7.04 -13.87 -5.66
CA SER A 56 -5.78 -14.51 -6.09
C SER A 56 -4.56 -13.72 -5.57
N GLU A 57 -3.43 -14.39 -5.43
CA GLU A 57 -2.20 -13.74 -4.97
C GLU A 57 -1.71 -12.65 -5.94
N GLU A 58 -1.86 -12.87 -7.24
CA GLU A 58 -1.54 -11.88 -8.27
C GLU A 58 -2.39 -10.61 -8.13
N GLU A 59 -3.71 -10.76 -8.01
CA GLU A 59 -4.62 -9.62 -7.88
C GLU A 59 -4.42 -8.90 -6.55
N LEU A 60 -4.20 -9.65 -5.46
CA LEU A 60 -3.89 -9.07 -4.16
C LEU A 60 -2.57 -8.29 -4.19
N THR A 61 -1.54 -8.83 -4.83
CA THR A 61 -0.24 -8.17 -5.03
C THR A 61 -0.40 -6.88 -5.84
N LYS A 62 -1.20 -6.92 -6.91
CA LYS A 62 -1.50 -5.73 -7.74
C LYS A 62 -2.18 -4.64 -6.92
N ARG A 63 -3.20 -4.98 -6.12
CA ARG A 63 -3.90 -4.02 -5.25
C ARG A 63 -2.99 -3.42 -4.20
N ILE A 64 -2.20 -4.24 -3.51
CA ILE A 64 -1.25 -3.78 -2.50
C ILE A 64 -0.22 -2.85 -3.15
N LYS A 65 0.33 -3.22 -4.31
CA LYS A 65 1.26 -2.35 -5.06
C LYS A 65 0.64 -0.99 -5.40
N SER A 66 -0.62 -0.96 -5.86
CA SER A 66 -1.32 0.31 -6.11
C SER A 66 -1.44 1.16 -4.85
N ILE A 67 -1.78 0.57 -3.70
CA ILE A 67 -1.86 1.29 -2.42
C ILE A 67 -0.49 1.83 -2.00
N LEU A 68 0.57 1.02 -2.09
CA LEU A 68 1.93 1.45 -1.77
C LEU A 68 2.40 2.60 -2.68
N SER A 69 2.11 2.54 -3.98
CA SER A 69 2.41 3.63 -4.91
C SER A 69 1.67 4.92 -4.57
N LEU A 70 0.40 4.84 -4.17
CA LEU A 70 -0.35 6.03 -3.74
C LEU A 70 0.26 6.64 -2.48
N ASN A 71 0.67 5.82 -1.51
CA ASN A 71 1.34 6.30 -0.30
C ASN A 71 2.71 6.91 -0.61
N LEU A 72 3.48 6.31 -1.53
CA LEU A 72 4.75 6.86 -1.99
C LEU A 72 4.54 8.27 -2.57
N VAL A 73 3.63 8.42 -3.53
CA VAL A 73 3.35 9.72 -4.15
C VAL A 73 2.85 10.71 -3.11
N SER A 74 1.93 10.31 -2.23
CA SER A 74 1.43 11.19 -1.17
C SER A 74 2.52 11.63 -0.20
N GLY A 75 3.49 10.77 0.10
CA GLY A 75 4.66 11.11 0.91
C GLY A 75 5.53 12.15 0.21
N MET A 76 5.87 11.92 -1.06
CA MET A 76 6.67 12.84 -1.86
C MET A 76 6.01 14.22 -2.04
N LEU A 77 4.67 14.26 -2.11
CA LEU A 77 3.92 15.52 -2.17
C LEU A 77 4.12 16.38 -0.91
N ASN A 78 4.40 15.78 0.25
CA ASN A 78 4.68 16.53 1.48
C ASN A 78 6.05 17.21 1.46
N ASP A 79 6.97 16.78 0.59
CA ASP A 79 8.30 17.36 0.45
C ASP A 79 8.32 18.57 -0.50
N LEU A 80 7.21 18.85 -1.19
CA LEU A 80 7.11 19.99 -2.11
C LEU A 80 7.00 21.31 -1.34
N THR A 81 7.68 22.34 -1.85
CA THR A 81 7.43 23.72 -1.41
C THR A 81 6.03 24.18 -1.86
N PRO A 82 5.45 25.23 -1.25
CA PRO A 82 4.18 25.77 -1.68
C PRO A 82 4.14 26.12 -3.19
N GLU A 83 5.24 26.66 -3.72
CA GLU A 83 5.35 27.00 -5.15
C GLU A 83 5.34 25.74 -6.03
N GLN A 84 6.05 24.69 -5.62
CA GLN A 84 6.07 23.42 -6.34
C GLN A 84 4.71 22.71 -6.31
N MET A 85 4.02 22.75 -5.17
CA MET A 85 2.66 22.23 -5.03
C MET A 85 1.68 22.94 -5.97
N GLN A 86 1.78 24.27 -6.11
CA GLN A 86 0.94 25.02 -7.03
C GLN A 86 1.13 24.58 -8.50
N ILE A 87 2.39 24.35 -8.91
CA ILE A 87 2.70 23.86 -10.27
C ILE A 87 2.12 22.45 -10.48
N PHE A 88 2.23 21.58 -9.48
CA PHE A 88 1.65 20.24 -9.52
C PHE A 88 0.13 20.30 -9.67
N ASP A 89 -0.56 21.08 -8.82
CA ASP A 89 -2.01 21.24 -8.84
C ASP A 89 -2.52 21.79 -10.18
N GLU A 90 -1.80 22.76 -10.75
CA GLU A 90 -2.11 23.27 -12.08
C GLU A 90 -1.95 22.21 -13.18
N SER A 91 -0.94 21.35 -13.07
CA SER A 91 -0.69 20.28 -14.04
C SER A 91 -1.77 19.19 -13.96
N VAL A 92 -2.15 18.78 -12.74
CA VAL A 92 -3.22 17.77 -12.52
C VAL A 92 -4.57 18.27 -13.01
N ARG A 93 -4.91 19.55 -12.78
CA ARG A 93 -6.19 20.13 -13.23
C ARG A 93 -6.36 20.17 -14.75
N ARG A 94 -5.26 20.16 -15.50
CA ARG A 94 -5.26 20.23 -16.97
C ARG A 94 -5.20 18.86 -17.65
N GLY A 95 -4.99 17.78 -16.89
CA GLY A 95 -4.91 16.40 -17.38
C GLY A 95 -6.23 15.65 -17.39
#